data_AF-A0A7Y5THJ1-F1
#
_entry.id   AF-A0A7Y5THJ1-F1
#
_cell.length_a   1.000
_cell.length_b   1.000
_cell.length_c   1.000
_cell.angle_alpha   90.00
_cell.angle_beta   90.00
_cell.angle_gamma   90.00
#
_symmetry.space_group_name_H-M   'P 1'
#
loop_
_entity.id
_entity.type
_entity.pdbx_description
1 polymer ?
#
loop_
_entity_poly.entity_id
_entity_poly.type
_entity_poly.pdbx_seq_one_letter_code
_entity_poly.pdbx_strand_id
1 'polypeptide(L)'
;QGVVKVTGVHTTFTIDPATLGVYDYTLTGAPAPDRMVTSPTVVFQSKVPTLTAAQLAGPVLELQVRDDTLVALFRTAGGKLKVQAKDAPQGGIFQMEPEFASNVTLTHTLGPTLFYFVNPFTGKVNFGNGVDAVSPAQSSTGYHQMLLGKDSPQVATKTLQTGSVTTWSVTSGGRMGGVLGEDAIELSQGATNCTQDCQAQNRIHGSLPVPPDPTNPTNPTNPTPIGG
;
A
#
# COMPACT_ATOMS: atom_id res chain seq x y z
N GLN A 1 18.99 16.75 -8.65
CA GLN A 1 18.33 16.02 -9.74
C GLN A 1 16.85 16.37 -9.69
N GLY A 2 16.13 16.36 -10.82
CA GLY A 2 14.69 16.60 -10.82
C GLY A 2 13.91 15.40 -10.29
N VAL A 3 12.72 15.63 -9.75
CA VAL A 3 11.81 14.56 -9.31
C VAL A 3 10.92 14.09 -10.46
N VAL A 4 10.38 12.88 -10.34
CA VAL A 4 9.36 12.34 -11.26
C VAL A 4 8.00 12.50 -10.60
N LYS A 5 7.11 13.30 -11.18
CA LYS A 5 5.72 13.43 -10.72
C LYS A 5 4.84 12.47 -11.51
N VAL A 6 4.07 11.67 -10.79
CA VAL A 6 3.08 10.73 -11.35
C VAL A 6 1.71 11.26 -11.01
N THR A 7 0.87 11.47 -12.02
CA THR A 7 -0.49 11.99 -11.86
C THR A 7 -1.45 11.15 -12.68
N GLY A 8 -2.30 10.40 -11.98
CA GLY A 8 -3.42 9.67 -12.53
C GLY A 8 -4.77 10.26 -12.11
N VAL A 9 -5.84 9.55 -12.44
CA VAL A 9 -7.22 9.89 -12.04
C VAL A 9 -7.43 9.58 -10.56
N HIS A 10 -7.01 8.40 -10.10
CA HIS A 10 -7.25 7.92 -8.74
C HIS A 10 -6.05 8.11 -7.82
N THR A 11 -4.84 8.18 -8.39
CA THR A 11 -3.59 8.21 -7.62
C THR A 11 -2.64 9.29 -8.11
N THR A 12 -1.91 9.93 -7.18
CA THR A 12 -0.81 10.84 -7.50
C THR A 12 0.33 10.65 -6.50
N PHE A 13 1.57 10.79 -6.93
CA PHE A 13 2.76 10.68 -6.08
C PHE A 13 4.00 11.25 -6.75
N THR A 14 5.09 11.35 -5.99
CA THR A 14 6.41 11.76 -6.48
C THR A 14 7.42 10.64 -6.26
N ILE A 15 8.30 10.40 -7.24
CA ILE A 15 9.50 9.57 -7.06
C ILE A 15 10.72 10.51 -7.08
N ASP A 16 11.58 10.40 -6.07
CA ASP A 16 12.83 11.16 -6.00
C ASP A 16 14.02 10.28 -6.42
N PRO A 17 14.67 10.53 -7.57
CA PRO A 17 15.85 9.78 -7.98
C PRO A 17 17.03 9.88 -7.00
N ALA A 18 17.07 10.88 -6.12
CA ALA A 18 18.15 11.03 -5.13
C ALA A 18 18.05 10.01 -4.00
N THR A 19 16.85 9.49 -3.70
CA THR A 19 16.63 8.48 -2.66
C THR A 19 16.07 7.18 -3.23
N LEU A 20 15.62 7.20 -4.49
CA LEU A 20 14.74 6.21 -5.12
C LEU A 20 13.44 5.97 -4.33
N GLY A 21 13.07 6.90 -3.45
CA GLY A 21 11.88 6.86 -2.62
C GLY A 21 10.64 7.38 -3.34
N VAL A 22 9.49 6.92 -2.87
CA VAL A 22 8.17 7.41 -3.26
C VAL A 22 7.61 8.28 -2.15
N TYR A 23 7.03 9.43 -2.51
CA TYR A 23 6.54 10.43 -1.58
C TYR A 23 5.12 10.85 -1.94
N ASP A 24 4.35 11.21 -0.91
CA ASP A 24 3.01 11.78 -1.01
C ASP A 24 2.06 10.92 -1.86
N TYR A 25 2.10 9.59 -1.68
CA TYR A 25 1.18 8.68 -2.36
C TYR A 25 -0.24 8.95 -1.91
N THR A 26 -1.03 9.51 -2.81
CA THR A 26 -2.32 10.13 -2.52
C THR A 26 -3.41 9.47 -3.34
N LEU A 27 -4.49 9.05 -2.66
CA LEU A 27 -5.76 8.79 -3.31
C LEU A 27 -6.45 10.13 -3.57
N THR A 28 -6.86 10.39 -4.81
CA THR A 28 -7.42 11.71 -5.22
C THR A 28 -8.85 11.93 -4.73
N GLY A 29 -9.58 10.85 -4.45
CA GLY A 29 -11.02 10.88 -4.15
C GLY A 29 -11.93 10.96 -5.37
N ALA A 30 -11.36 10.79 -6.58
CA ALA A 30 -12.13 10.76 -7.82
C ALA A 30 -13.30 9.75 -7.72
N PRO A 31 -14.50 10.12 -8.22
CA PRO A 31 -15.67 9.24 -8.17
C PRO A 31 -15.41 7.87 -8.80
N ALA A 32 -15.64 6.82 -8.03
CA ALA A 32 -15.66 5.43 -8.46
C ALA A 32 -16.58 4.64 -7.53
N PRO A 33 -17.24 3.56 -8.00
CA PRO A 33 -18.10 2.72 -7.15
C PRO A 33 -17.40 2.17 -5.90
N ASP A 34 -16.08 2.01 -5.99
CA ASP A 34 -15.21 1.40 -5.00
C ASP A 34 -14.16 2.35 -4.42
N ARG A 35 -14.35 3.67 -4.58
CA ARG A 35 -13.49 4.65 -3.91
C ARG A 35 -13.56 4.52 -2.39
N MET A 36 -12.43 4.71 -1.72
CA MET A 36 -12.37 4.71 -0.24
C MET A 36 -12.30 6.11 0.37
N VAL A 37 -12.05 7.14 -0.45
CA VAL A 37 -11.99 8.53 0.01
C VAL A 37 -12.75 9.43 -0.96
N THR A 38 -13.27 10.55 -0.46
CA THR A 38 -14.05 11.54 -1.23
C THR A 38 -13.28 12.84 -1.46
N SER A 39 -12.09 12.96 -0.88
CA SER A 39 -11.17 14.08 -1.01
C SER A 39 -9.72 13.58 -1.04
N PRO A 40 -8.77 14.38 -1.57
CA PRO A 40 -7.36 14.01 -1.61
C PRO A 40 -6.84 13.57 -0.24
N THR A 41 -6.37 12.33 -0.16
CA THR A 41 -5.88 11.72 1.08
C THR A 41 -4.53 11.07 0.84
N VAL A 42 -3.50 11.60 1.50
CA VAL A 42 -2.15 11.02 1.50
C VAL A 42 -2.19 9.71 2.29
N VAL A 43 -2.05 8.58 1.60
CA VAL A 43 -1.99 7.25 2.23
C VAL A 43 -0.60 7.00 2.78
N PHE A 44 0.43 7.23 1.96
CA PHE A 44 1.82 7.16 2.40
C PHE A 44 2.49 8.51 2.22
N GLN A 45 2.92 9.10 3.33
CA GLN A 45 3.82 10.25 3.31
C GLN A 45 5.11 9.88 2.59
N SER A 46 5.64 8.68 2.86
CA SER A 46 6.80 8.17 2.14
C SER A 46 6.91 6.65 2.16
N LYS A 47 7.60 6.12 1.15
CA LYS A 47 8.14 4.77 1.06
C LYS A 47 9.58 4.89 0.56
N VAL A 48 10.56 4.73 1.46
CA VAL A 48 11.95 5.07 1.17
C VAL A 48 12.87 3.87 1.42
N PRO A 49 13.68 3.46 0.43
CA PRO A 49 14.74 2.51 0.64
C PRO A 49 15.96 3.17 1.29
N THR A 50 16.56 2.52 2.29
CA THR A 50 17.88 2.88 2.78
C THR A 50 18.93 2.28 1.86
N LEU A 51 19.59 3.12 1.08
CA LEU A 51 20.60 2.74 0.10
C LEU A 51 21.93 3.43 0.38
N THR A 52 23.03 2.76 0.04
CA THR A 52 24.37 3.32 0.08
C THR A 52 24.58 4.34 -1.04
N ALA A 53 25.59 5.21 -0.89
CA ALA A 53 25.95 6.18 -1.94
C ALA A 53 26.26 5.51 -3.29
N ALA A 54 26.87 4.32 -3.28
CA ALA A 54 27.16 3.56 -4.49
C ALA A 54 25.88 3.04 -5.18
N GLN A 55 24.88 2.64 -4.40
CA GLN A 55 23.59 2.17 -4.92
C GLN A 55 22.72 3.29 -5.50
N LEU A 56 22.96 4.55 -5.08
CA LEU A 56 22.29 5.76 -5.57
C LEU A 56 23.06 6.47 -6.70
N ALA A 57 24.24 5.98 -7.07
CA ALA A 57 25.10 6.65 -8.03
C ALA A 57 24.57 6.53 -9.46
N GLY A 58 24.28 7.68 -10.08
CA GLY A 58 23.93 7.78 -11.50
C GLY A 58 22.70 6.97 -11.93
N PRO A 59 21.52 7.15 -11.30
CA PRO A 59 20.35 6.36 -11.64
C PRO A 59 19.84 6.68 -13.05
N VAL A 60 19.61 5.63 -13.82
CA VAL A 60 18.93 5.69 -15.13
C VAL A 60 17.51 5.20 -14.97
N LEU A 61 16.54 6.00 -15.40
CA LEU A 61 15.12 5.67 -15.34
C LEU A 61 14.63 5.11 -16.68
N GLU A 62 14.05 3.90 -16.63
CA GLU A 62 13.21 3.33 -17.67
C GLU A 62 11.74 3.42 -17.21
N LEU A 63 10.87 4.00 -18.03
CA LEU A 63 9.46 4.21 -17.71
C LEU A 63 8.54 3.48 -18.69
N GLN A 64 7.57 2.74 -18.18
CA GLN A 64 6.51 2.12 -18.97
C GLN A 64 5.15 2.46 -18.37
N VAL A 65 4.21 2.88 -19.21
CA VAL A 65 2.80 3.05 -18.86
C VAL A 65 1.97 2.19 -19.79
N ARG A 66 1.17 1.29 -19.24
CA ARG A 66 0.31 0.38 -19.99
C ARG A 66 -0.82 -0.12 -19.10
N ASP A 67 -2.04 -0.20 -19.64
CA ASP A 67 -3.21 -0.81 -18.96
C ASP A 67 -3.36 -0.30 -17.51
N ASP A 68 -3.42 1.03 -17.35
CA ASP A 68 -3.51 1.77 -16.08
C ASP A 68 -2.36 1.53 -15.09
N THR A 69 -1.28 0.90 -15.54
CA THR A 69 -0.13 0.55 -14.73
C THR A 69 1.10 1.34 -15.16
N LEU A 70 1.75 1.96 -14.19
CA LEU A 70 3.09 2.51 -14.29
C LEU A 70 4.10 1.48 -13.82
N VAL A 71 5.19 1.33 -14.57
CA VAL A 71 6.44 0.70 -14.11
C VAL A 71 7.57 1.70 -14.30
N ALA A 72 8.22 2.09 -13.21
CA ALA A 72 9.44 2.89 -13.17
C ALA A 72 10.59 2.00 -12.69
N LEU A 73 11.55 1.74 -13.56
CA LEU A 73 12.73 0.95 -13.24
C LEU A 73 13.96 1.87 -13.19
N PHE A 74 14.54 1.99 -12.00
CA PHE A 74 15.79 2.71 -11.78
C PHE A 74 16.95 1.73 -11.78
N ARG A 75 17.92 1.92 -12.68
CA ARG A 75 19.16 1.14 -12.72
C ARG A 75 20.33 1.99 -12.29
N THR A 76 21.18 1.42 -11.44
CA THR A 76 22.49 1.98 -11.07
C THR A 76 23.56 0.91 -11.27
N ALA A 77 24.83 1.28 -11.14
CA ALA A 77 25.91 0.28 -11.14
C ALA A 77 25.82 -0.70 -9.95
N GLY A 78 25.14 -0.30 -8.86
CA GLY A 78 25.00 -1.11 -7.64
C GLY A 78 23.81 -2.08 -7.65
N GLY A 79 22.89 -1.96 -8.61
CA GLY A 79 21.67 -2.77 -8.69
C GLY A 79 20.51 -2.01 -9.34
N LYS A 80 19.28 -2.43 -9.05
CA LYS A 80 18.07 -1.78 -9.58
C LYS A 80 16.95 -1.73 -8.55
N LEU A 81 16.08 -0.74 -8.70
CA LEU A 81 14.82 -0.61 -7.95
C LEU A 81 13.67 -0.47 -8.94
N LYS A 82 12.68 -1.35 -8.83
CA LYS A 82 11.43 -1.24 -9.59
C LYS A 82 10.34 -0.66 -8.70
N VAL A 83 9.65 0.36 -9.19
CA VAL A 83 8.39 0.86 -8.63
C VAL A 83 7.30 0.55 -9.64
N GLN A 84 6.28 -0.18 -9.21
CA GLN A 84 5.07 -0.42 -9.99
C GLN A 84 3.89 0.19 -9.26
N ALA A 85 3.02 0.88 -9.98
CA ALA A 85 1.80 1.45 -9.42
C ALA A 85 0.65 1.31 -10.41
N LYS A 86 -0.55 1.12 -9.90
CA LYS A 86 -1.78 1.12 -10.70
C LYS A 86 -2.60 2.35 -10.35
N ASP A 87 -3.15 3.01 -11.37
CA ASP A 87 -4.12 4.09 -11.18
C ASP A 87 -5.50 3.50 -10.88
N ALA A 88 -5.76 3.20 -9.61
CA ALA A 88 -7.00 2.60 -9.16
C ALA A 88 -7.37 3.10 -7.75
N PRO A 89 -8.67 3.16 -7.43
CA PRO A 89 -9.14 3.58 -6.12
C PRO A 89 -8.87 2.54 -5.01
N GLN A 90 -8.74 1.25 -5.34
CA GLN A 90 -8.46 0.13 -4.42
C GLN A 90 -7.74 -1.04 -5.11
N GLY A 91 -7.48 -2.13 -4.37
CA GLY A 91 -6.80 -3.35 -4.85
C GLY A 91 -5.28 -3.30 -4.72
N GLY A 92 -4.58 -4.13 -5.49
CA GLY A 92 -3.11 -4.13 -5.59
C GLY A 92 -2.58 -2.90 -6.33
N ILE A 93 -2.37 -1.80 -5.60
CA ILE A 93 -2.11 -0.47 -6.17
C ILE A 93 -0.63 -0.09 -6.30
N PHE A 94 0.26 -0.74 -5.56
CA PHE A 94 1.65 -0.32 -5.47
C PHE A 94 2.58 -1.50 -5.17
N GLN A 95 3.78 -1.51 -5.76
CA GLN A 95 4.87 -2.41 -5.43
C GLN A 95 6.23 -1.72 -5.55
N MET A 96 7.13 -1.99 -4.61
CA MET A 96 8.53 -1.61 -4.65
C MET A 96 9.42 -2.85 -4.52
N GLU A 97 10.30 -3.07 -5.49
CA GLU A 97 11.13 -4.27 -5.61
C GLU A 97 12.62 -3.88 -5.72
N PRO A 98 13.39 -3.96 -4.63
CA PRO A 98 14.83 -3.77 -4.65
C PRO A 98 15.57 -5.04 -5.10
N GLU A 99 16.49 -4.88 -6.05
CA GLU A 99 17.44 -5.91 -6.48
C GLU A 99 18.86 -5.35 -6.38
N PHE A 100 19.41 -5.41 -5.17
CA PHE A 100 20.77 -5.00 -4.83
C PHE A 100 21.53 -6.16 -4.17
N ALA A 101 22.85 -6.02 -3.98
CA ALA A 101 23.70 -7.09 -3.45
C ALA A 101 23.39 -7.46 -1.98
N SER A 102 22.93 -6.51 -1.18
CA SER A 102 22.53 -6.71 0.22
C SER A 102 21.03 -6.50 0.40
N ASN A 103 20.48 -7.00 1.52
CA ASN A 103 19.12 -6.65 1.91
C ASN A 103 18.96 -5.12 1.97
N VAL A 104 17.79 -4.64 1.56
CA VAL A 104 17.42 -3.23 1.60
C VAL A 104 16.38 -3.04 2.70
N THR A 105 16.62 -2.04 3.55
CA THR A 105 15.62 -1.60 4.51
C THR A 105 14.64 -0.67 3.81
N LEU A 106 13.36 -1.06 3.73
CA LEU A 106 12.28 -0.20 3.27
C LEU A 106 11.53 0.37 4.47
N THR A 107 11.44 1.69 4.56
CA THR A 107 10.65 2.40 5.57
C THR A 107 9.39 2.96 4.92
N HIS A 108 8.22 2.59 5.42
CA HIS A 108 6.95 3.19 5.02
C HIS A 108 6.43 4.08 6.14
N THR A 109 6.12 5.32 5.81
CA THR A 109 5.50 6.29 6.70
C THR A 109 4.11 6.62 6.16
N LEU A 110 3.08 6.38 6.96
CA LEU A 110 1.70 6.72 6.61
C LEU A 110 1.50 8.23 6.58
N GLY A 111 0.50 8.68 5.82
CA GLY A 111 0.00 10.04 5.92
C GLY A 111 -0.59 10.32 7.31
N PRO A 112 -0.73 11.61 7.70
CA PRO A 112 -1.03 12.01 9.07
C PRO A 112 -2.41 11.60 9.58
N THR A 113 -3.34 11.25 8.68
CA THR A 113 -4.71 10.84 9.01
C THR A 113 -4.89 9.32 9.09
N LEU A 114 -3.81 8.55 8.89
CA LEU A 114 -3.83 7.10 8.90
C LEU A 114 -3.01 6.54 10.06
N PHE A 115 -3.33 5.31 10.45
CA PHE A 115 -2.58 4.55 11.44
C PHE A 115 -2.47 3.08 11.06
N TYR A 116 -1.37 2.44 11.46
CA TYR A 116 -1.18 1.01 11.37
C TYR A 116 -1.84 0.28 12.54
N PHE A 117 -2.30 -0.93 12.27
CA PHE A 117 -2.77 -1.89 13.25
C PHE A 117 -2.45 -3.31 12.78
N VAL A 118 -2.54 -4.28 13.69
CA VAL A 118 -2.48 -5.70 13.33
C VAL A 118 -3.91 -6.19 13.21
N ASN A 119 -4.27 -6.72 12.04
CA ASN A 119 -5.58 -7.31 11.87
C ASN A 119 -5.66 -8.63 12.66
N PRO A 120 -6.60 -8.77 13.62
CA PRO A 120 -6.67 -9.94 14.49
C PRO A 120 -7.08 -11.23 13.75
N PHE A 121 -7.73 -11.10 12.60
CA PHE A 121 -8.20 -12.24 11.79
C PHE A 121 -7.11 -12.78 10.86
N THR A 122 -6.25 -11.90 10.34
CA THR A 122 -5.20 -12.29 9.37
C THR A 122 -3.79 -12.30 9.97
N GLY A 123 -3.57 -11.64 11.11
CA GLY A 123 -2.24 -11.37 11.67
C GLY A 123 -1.40 -10.39 10.84
N LYS A 124 -1.98 -9.81 9.77
CA LYS A 124 -1.27 -8.95 8.82
C LYS A 124 -1.20 -7.50 9.33
N VAL A 125 -0.23 -6.74 8.82
CA VAL A 125 -0.06 -5.32 9.11
C VAL A 125 -0.97 -4.51 8.20
N ASN A 126 -2.08 -4.05 8.77
CA ASN A 126 -3.06 -3.23 8.08
C ASN A 126 -2.95 -1.76 8.49
N PHE A 127 -3.55 -0.88 7.71
CA PHE A 127 -3.67 0.53 8.00
C PHE A 127 -5.02 1.07 7.55
N GLY A 128 -5.43 2.20 8.12
CA GLY A 128 -6.66 2.89 7.75
C GLY A 128 -6.81 4.21 8.49
N ASN A 129 -7.94 4.89 8.28
CA ASN A 129 -8.27 6.16 8.95
C ASN A 129 -9.41 6.04 9.99
N GLY A 130 -10.01 4.86 10.15
CA GLY A 130 -11.09 4.60 11.10
C GLY A 130 -12.43 5.25 10.73
N VAL A 131 -12.62 5.66 9.47
CA VAL A 131 -13.88 6.22 8.98
C VAL A 131 -14.72 5.11 8.34
N ASP A 132 -15.91 4.86 8.89
CA ASP A 132 -16.85 3.86 8.38
C ASP A 132 -17.26 4.13 6.93
N ALA A 133 -17.56 3.07 6.19
CA ALA A 133 -18.10 3.19 4.84
C ALA A 133 -19.44 3.94 4.82
N VAL A 134 -19.64 4.74 3.78
CA VAL A 134 -20.91 5.43 3.49
C VAL A 134 -21.50 4.81 2.24
N SER A 135 -22.70 4.25 2.34
CA SER A 135 -23.40 3.62 1.22
C SER A 135 -24.04 4.68 0.29
N PRO A 136 -24.32 4.33 -0.99
CA PRO A 136 -25.06 5.18 -1.90
C PRO A 136 -26.46 5.58 -1.39
N ALA A 137 -27.08 4.75 -0.54
CA ALA A 137 -28.36 5.04 0.10
C ALA A 137 -28.25 6.14 1.17
N GLN A 138 -27.11 6.24 1.86
CA GLN A 138 -26.83 7.29 2.84
C GLN A 138 -26.39 8.60 2.19
N SER A 139 -25.62 8.53 1.11
CA SER A 139 -25.18 9.72 0.36
C SER A 139 -24.97 9.40 -1.12
N SER A 140 -25.75 10.03 -1.99
CA SER A 140 -25.69 9.80 -3.45
C SER A 140 -24.38 10.28 -4.09
N THR A 141 -23.70 11.25 -3.47
CA THR A 141 -22.45 11.83 -3.98
C THR A 141 -21.27 11.69 -3.03
N GLY A 142 -21.51 11.35 -1.76
CA GLY A 142 -20.51 11.20 -0.71
C GLY A 142 -20.23 9.77 -0.31
N TYR A 143 -20.80 8.77 -0.99
CA TYR A 143 -20.53 7.36 -0.68
C TYR A 143 -19.05 7.00 -0.88
N HIS A 144 -18.53 6.13 -0.03
CA HIS A 144 -17.18 5.58 -0.09
C HIS A 144 -17.11 4.29 0.71
N GLN A 145 -16.16 3.42 0.35
CA GLN A 145 -15.75 2.28 1.17
C GLN A 145 -14.90 2.75 2.35
N MET A 146 -14.68 1.89 3.34
CA MET A 146 -13.72 2.19 4.39
C MET A 146 -12.29 2.24 3.81
N LEU A 147 -11.49 3.24 4.19
CA LEU A 147 -10.08 3.26 3.83
C LEU A 147 -9.33 2.21 4.64
N LEU A 148 -9.18 1.05 4.02
CA LEU A 148 -8.38 -0.05 4.52
C LEU A 148 -7.24 -0.35 3.55
N GLY A 149 -6.08 -0.61 4.11
CA GLY A 149 -4.94 -1.09 3.36
C GLY A 149 -4.06 -2.04 4.15
N LYS A 150 -3.10 -2.62 3.44
CA LYS A 150 -2.17 -3.60 3.98
C LYS A 150 -0.80 -3.46 3.34
N ASP A 151 0.23 -3.50 4.18
CA ASP A 151 1.60 -3.76 3.72
C ASP A 151 1.71 -5.23 3.26
N SER A 152 2.08 -5.45 2.00
CA SER A 152 2.11 -6.78 1.38
C SER A 152 3.56 -7.21 1.09
N PRO A 153 4.28 -7.74 2.09
CA PRO A 153 5.66 -8.20 1.93
C PRO A 153 5.74 -9.47 1.08
N GLN A 154 6.79 -9.64 0.29
CA GLN A 154 7.24 -10.94 -0.24
C GLN A 154 8.76 -11.00 -0.14
N VAL A 155 9.28 -12.09 0.44
CA VAL A 155 10.71 -12.21 0.80
C VAL A 155 11.20 -10.96 1.56
N ALA A 156 10.39 -10.52 2.52
CA ALA A 156 10.63 -9.35 3.35
C ALA A 156 10.20 -9.62 4.79
N THR A 157 11.03 -9.22 5.74
CA THR A 157 10.82 -9.43 7.17
C THR A 157 10.55 -8.10 7.85
N LYS A 158 9.44 -8.02 8.60
CA LYS A 158 9.12 -6.84 9.41
C LYS A 158 10.16 -6.69 10.52
N THR A 159 10.75 -5.51 10.64
CA THR A 159 11.70 -5.18 11.72
C THR A 159 11.12 -4.18 12.70
N LEU A 160 10.17 -3.34 12.27
CA LEU A 160 9.51 -2.34 13.10
C LEU A 160 8.06 -2.13 12.66
N GLN A 161 7.20 -1.88 13.64
CA GLN A 161 5.87 -1.30 13.44
C GLN A 161 5.58 -0.34 14.60
N THR A 162 5.21 0.89 14.27
CA THR A 162 4.63 1.89 15.17
C THR A 162 3.22 2.23 14.69
N GLY A 163 2.56 3.21 15.32
CA GLY A 163 1.26 3.69 14.87
C GLY A 163 1.27 4.30 13.46
N SER A 164 2.41 4.77 12.95
CA SER A 164 2.48 5.45 11.64
C SER A 164 3.63 5.00 10.74
N VAL A 165 4.53 4.16 11.25
CA VAL A 165 5.73 3.72 10.52
C VAL A 165 5.85 2.20 10.56
N THR A 166 6.21 1.61 9.42
CA THR A 166 6.70 0.24 9.35
C THR A 166 8.08 0.23 8.71
N THR A 167 8.91 -0.73 9.14
CA THR A 167 10.21 -0.98 8.53
C THR A 167 10.35 -2.46 8.20
N TRP A 168 10.89 -2.74 7.02
CA TRP A 168 11.00 -4.07 6.46
C TRP A 168 12.42 -4.29 5.93
N SER A 169 13.04 -5.42 6.27
CA SER A 169 14.25 -5.89 5.60
C SER A 169 13.84 -6.74 4.39
N VAL A 170 14.14 -6.26 3.20
CA VAL A 170 13.76 -6.88 1.92
C VAL A 170 14.99 -7.51 1.28
N THR A 171 14.92 -8.80 0.97
CA THR A 171 15.99 -9.48 0.24
C THR A 171 15.98 -9.07 -1.22
N SER A 172 17.13 -9.18 -1.90
CA SER A 172 17.22 -8.96 -3.34
C SER A 172 16.19 -9.79 -4.10
N GLY A 173 15.38 -9.16 -4.95
CA GLY A 173 14.28 -9.80 -5.68
C GLY A 173 13.00 -9.99 -4.86
N GLY A 174 13.01 -9.61 -3.59
CA GLY A 174 11.80 -9.45 -2.76
C GLY A 174 11.07 -8.16 -3.09
N ARG A 175 9.90 -7.97 -2.46
CA ARG A 175 9.08 -6.77 -2.69
C ARG A 175 8.27 -6.37 -1.47
N MET A 176 7.98 -5.07 -1.40
CA MET A 176 6.95 -4.51 -0.55
C MET A 176 5.83 -3.94 -1.42
N GLY A 177 4.68 -4.60 -1.37
CA GLY A 177 3.45 -4.14 -2.01
C GLY A 177 2.56 -3.32 -1.07
N GLY A 178 1.63 -2.58 -1.67
CA GLY A 178 0.47 -1.99 -1.00
C GLY A 178 -0.79 -2.55 -1.63
N VAL A 179 -1.70 -3.02 -0.79
CA VAL A 179 -3.04 -3.49 -1.18
C VAL A 179 -4.07 -2.68 -0.43
N LEU A 180 -5.14 -2.27 -1.09
CA LEU A 180 -6.22 -1.47 -0.53
C LEU A 180 -7.59 -2.15 -0.69
N GLY A 181 -8.56 -1.74 0.11
CA GLY A 181 -9.94 -2.21 0.07
C GLY A 181 -10.10 -3.65 0.57
N GLU A 182 -11.05 -4.37 -0.01
CA GLU A 182 -11.40 -5.76 0.32
C GLU A 182 -10.17 -6.70 0.34
N ASP A 183 -9.32 -6.58 -0.67
CA ASP A 183 -8.09 -7.37 -0.82
C ASP A 183 -7.09 -7.16 0.34
N ALA A 184 -7.21 -6.05 1.07
CA ALA A 184 -6.35 -5.77 2.22
C ALA A 184 -6.67 -6.66 3.43
N ILE A 185 -7.90 -7.17 3.52
CA ILE A 185 -8.37 -8.00 4.64
C ILE A 185 -8.71 -9.43 4.23
N GLU A 186 -8.70 -9.74 2.93
CA GLU A 186 -8.89 -11.10 2.43
C GLU A 186 -7.96 -12.11 3.14
N LEU A 187 -8.52 -13.27 3.50
CA LEU A 187 -7.82 -14.41 4.11
C LEU A 187 -6.84 -15.12 3.14
N SER A 188 -6.13 -14.38 2.27
CA SER A 188 -5.08 -14.92 1.42
C SER A 188 -3.95 -15.58 2.23
N GLN A 189 -3.52 -16.76 1.76
CA GLN A 189 -2.25 -17.36 2.17
C GLN A 189 -1.15 -16.30 2.06
N GLY A 190 -0.34 -16.15 3.11
CA GLY A 190 0.76 -15.18 3.14
C GLY A 190 1.70 -15.36 1.94
N ALA A 191 2.52 -14.33 1.68
CA ALA A 191 3.39 -14.31 0.51
C ALA A 191 4.26 -15.57 0.40
N THR A 192 4.04 -16.33 -0.67
CA THR A 192 4.83 -17.52 -0.97
C THR A 192 6.25 -17.11 -1.38
N ASN A 193 7.26 -17.76 -0.81
CA ASN A 193 8.64 -17.69 -1.31
C ASN A 193 8.64 -18.25 -2.73
N CYS A 194 8.67 -17.37 -3.73
CA CYS A 194 8.78 -17.77 -5.12
C CYS A 194 10.22 -17.55 -5.56
N THR A 195 10.92 -18.62 -5.90
CA THR A 195 12.34 -18.57 -6.23
C THR A 195 12.64 -18.54 -7.72
N GLN A 196 11.73 -18.95 -8.63
CA GLN A 196 11.79 -18.70 -10.10
C GLN A 196 10.39 -18.84 -10.77
N ASP A 197 10.14 -18.11 -11.87
CA ASP A 197 8.99 -18.21 -12.80
C ASP A 197 7.56 -18.17 -12.21
N CYS A 198 7.26 -17.22 -11.32
CA CYS A 198 5.86 -16.92 -10.97
C CYS A 198 5.14 -16.07 -12.03
N GLN A 199 4.89 -16.68 -13.19
CA GLN A 199 3.81 -16.26 -14.10
C GLN A 199 2.47 -16.62 -13.45
N ALA A 200 1.64 -15.62 -13.13
CA ALA A 200 0.17 -15.67 -13.10
C ALA A 200 -0.56 -17.01 -12.80
N GLN A 201 -0.16 -17.78 -11.77
CA GLN A 201 -0.78 -19.07 -11.41
C GLN A 201 -1.01 -19.32 -9.92
N ASN A 202 -1.01 -18.29 -9.06
CA ASN A 202 -1.78 -18.40 -7.80
C ASN A 202 -3.28 -18.25 -8.10
N ARG A 203 -3.82 -19.17 -8.91
CA ARG A 203 -5.25 -19.29 -9.15
C ARG A 203 -5.86 -20.05 -7.98
N ILE A 204 -6.12 -19.34 -6.90
CA ILE A 204 -7.26 -19.71 -6.07
C ILE A 204 -8.48 -19.35 -6.94
N HIS A 205 -9.04 -20.35 -7.62
CA HIS A 205 -10.30 -20.20 -8.32
C HIS A 205 -11.42 -20.19 -7.26
N GLY A 206 -11.56 -19.05 -6.59
CA GLY A 206 -12.53 -18.80 -5.53
C GLY A 206 -12.08 -17.64 -4.65
N SER A 207 -12.99 -16.72 -4.31
CA SER A 207 -12.71 -15.68 -3.31
C SER A 207 -12.50 -16.36 -1.96
N LEU A 208 -11.40 -16.06 -1.29
CA LEU A 208 -11.29 -16.47 0.11
C LEU A 208 -12.30 -15.64 0.92
N PRO A 209 -12.76 -16.14 2.09
CA PRO A 209 -13.68 -15.37 2.90
C PRO A 209 -13.02 -14.03 3.26
N VAL A 210 -13.76 -12.95 3.03
CA VAL A 210 -13.37 -11.61 3.47
C VAL A 210 -13.98 -11.42 4.86
N PRO A 211 -13.15 -11.20 5.89
CA PRO A 211 -13.65 -10.88 7.22
C PRO A 211 -14.49 -9.59 7.18
N PRO A 212 -15.43 -9.41 8.12
CA PRO A 212 -16.13 -8.13 8.25
C PRO A 212 -15.12 -7.00 8.50
N ASP A 213 -15.50 -5.80 8.07
CA ASP A 213 -14.77 -4.58 8.35
C ASP A 213 -14.53 -4.42 9.86
N PRO A 214 -13.34 -3.95 10.27
CA PRO A 214 -13.09 -3.55 11.66
C PRO A 214 -14.16 -2.57 12.15
N THR A 215 -14.86 -2.93 13.21
CA THR A 215 -15.81 -2.03 13.89
C THR A 215 -15.10 -1.28 15.01
N ASN A 216 -15.43 -0.01 15.21
CA ASN A 216 -14.98 0.74 16.38
C ASN A 216 -15.37 -0.02 17.66
N PRO A 217 -14.45 -0.29 18.61
CA PRO A 217 -14.80 -0.93 19.87
C PRO A 217 -15.86 -0.11 20.59
N THR A 218 -17.10 -0.63 20.62
CA THR A 218 -18.16 -0.06 21.47
C THR A 218 -17.74 -0.25 22.91
N ASN A 219 -17.49 0.85 23.62
CA ASN A 219 -17.31 0.81 25.06
C ASN A 219 -18.61 0.24 25.69
N PRO A 220 -18.59 -0.90 26.39
CA PRO A 220 -19.80 -1.51 26.93
C PRO A 220 -20.23 -0.77 28.21
N THR A 221 -20.62 0.49 28.09
CA THR A 221 -21.24 1.25 29.18
C THR A 221 -22.28 2.20 28.63
N ASN A 222 -23.49 1.70 28.42
CA ASN A 222 -24.68 2.50 28.72
C ASN A 222 -25.87 1.57 29.04
N PRO A 223 -26.23 1.37 30.32
CA PRO A 223 -27.51 0.78 30.65
C PRO A 223 -28.62 1.76 30.22
N THR A 224 -29.57 1.23 29.45
CA THR A 224 -30.80 1.90 29.02
C THR A 224 -31.49 2.59 30.22
N PRO A 225 -32.03 3.81 30.08
CA PRO A 225 -32.91 4.37 31.12
C PRO A 225 -34.21 3.58 31.12
N ILE A 226 -34.53 2.91 32.24
CA ILE A 226 -35.87 2.38 32.47
C ILE A 226 -36.74 3.57 32.86
N GLY A 227 -37.55 4.03 31.91
CA GLY A 227 -38.73 4.85 32.17
C GLY A 227 -39.98 3.99 31.94
N GLY A 228 -40.79 3.83 32.98
CA GLY A 228 -42.03 3.04 32.99
C GLY A 228 -42.33 2.51 34.39
#